data_AF-A0A3G2JDB5-F1
#
_entry.id   AF-A0A3G2JDB5-F1
#
_cell.length_a   1.000
_cell.length_b   1.000
_cell.length_c   1.000
_cell.angle_alpha   90.00
_cell.angle_beta   90.00
_cell.angle_gamma   90.00
#
_symmetry.space_group_name_H-M   'P 1'
#
loop_
_entity.id
_entity.type
_entity.pdbx_description
1 polymer ?
#
loop_
_entity_poly.entity_id
_entity_poly.type
_entity_poly.pdbx_seq_one_letter_code
_entity_poly.pdbx_strand_id
1 'polypeptide(L)'
;MIGRCFTLLGMPQRPATPPSRRSTKALAPSDRPTGLPHLVLDGASVRFLGEPVDTGLFPADGARLWRACDGTRPLSSFDAGDQELITRWYGAGLLVVAPAAPLRPAAPGLPPVIVSPHPDDAQLALGGLLHRSGGRVVDVFSHETWTRRPYYQERPELASRTLIEEERVACRVLDTSLTLLGHVDGEARAAWADGFLLQDDAAARVRAAEPELLDRVTADLARELAGEHLVLVPLAVGGHVDHVLAREAVRRLVTEGELAAERVAFYEDMPYSLFADPGTASARLSVEWDGPLAPVPVPLDERAVEAKQEALWPYRLQVLEATSRRIVRYGKNLAARLPEAEPAASVERLWAPAAALDAVRRLAQTVSGRAAR
;
A
#
# COMPACT_ATOMS: atom_id res chain seq x y z
N MET A 1 10.91 11.97 28.81
CA MET A 1 10.25 13.27 28.56
C MET A 1 10.72 13.76 27.19
N ILE A 2 10.01 13.37 26.13
CA ILE A 2 9.85 13.97 24.77
C ILE A 2 8.84 13.03 24.12
N GLY A 3 7.57 13.20 24.51
CA GLY A 3 6.40 12.69 23.82
C GLY A 3 5.72 13.92 23.25
N ARG A 4 6.22 14.40 22.12
CA ARG A 4 5.47 15.32 21.28
C ARG A 4 5.20 14.54 20.00
N CYS A 5 4.00 13.99 19.92
CA CYS A 5 3.32 13.81 18.64
C CYS A 5 3.66 15.00 17.75
N PHE A 6 3.92 14.76 16.48
CA PHE A 6 3.98 15.81 15.47
C PHE A 6 2.63 16.55 15.43
N THR A 7 2.39 17.45 16.37
CA THR A 7 1.42 18.52 16.23
C THR A 7 2.06 19.47 15.23
N LEU A 8 1.70 19.31 13.96
CA LEU A 8 1.92 20.33 12.93
C LEU A 8 1.07 21.55 13.33
N LEU A 9 1.62 22.37 14.22
CA LEU A 9 1.11 23.68 14.56
C LEU A 9 1.09 24.54 13.29
N GLY A 10 -0.12 24.90 12.85
CA GLY A 10 -0.42 26.18 12.21
C GLY A 10 0.45 26.61 11.03
N MET A 11 0.63 25.75 10.02
CA MET A 11 1.06 26.24 8.71
C MET A 11 -0.09 27.02 8.06
N PRO A 12 0.11 28.28 7.62
CA PRO A 12 -0.93 29.06 6.94
C PRO A 12 -1.41 28.31 5.70
N GLN A 13 -2.73 28.20 5.56
CA GLN A 13 -3.35 27.53 4.42
C GLN A 13 -3.01 28.29 3.14
N ARG A 14 -2.14 27.69 2.31
CA ARG A 14 -2.00 28.13 0.92
C ARG A 14 -3.30 27.79 0.19
N PRO A 15 -3.80 28.69 -0.69
CA PRO A 15 -4.91 28.34 -1.57
C PRO A 15 -4.57 27.04 -2.30
N ALA A 16 -5.51 26.10 -2.30
CA ALA A 16 -5.34 24.80 -2.91
C ALA A 16 -4.93 24.99 -4.37
N THR A 17 -3.69 24.63 -4.69
CA THR A 17 -3.25 24.55 -6.08
C THR A 17 -4.11 23.46 -6.73
N PRO A 18 -4.61 23.66 -7.97
CA PRO A 18 -5.39 22.63 -8.64
C PRO A 18 -4.64 21.28 -8.57
N PRO A 19 -5.37 20.16 -8.50
CA PRO A 19 -4.75 18.85 -8.57
C PRO A 19 -4.00 18.82 -9.90
N SER A 20 -2.69 18.94 -9.84
CA SER A 20 -1.84 18.88 -11.01
C SER A 20 -0.98 17.66 -10.80
N ARG A 21 -1.19 16.67 -11.66
CA ARG A 21 -0.31 15.53 -11.69
C ARG A 21 0.98 15.99 -12.33
N ARG A 22 2.08 15.99 -11.59
CA ARG A 22 3.41 16.22 -12.16
C ARG A 22 3.98 14.94 -12.79
N SER A 23 3.12 14.15 -13.43
CA SER A 23 3.55 12.98 -14.19
C SER A 23 3.78 13.42 -15.62
N THR A 24 4.94 13.07 -16.17
CA THR A 24 5.30 13.31 -17.58
C THR A 24 5.00 12.10 -18.45
N LYS A 25 4.40 11.03 -17.89
CA LYS A 25 4.10 9.80 -18.62
C LYS A 25 2.94 10.04 -19.60
N ALA A 26 3.18 9.73 -20.86
CA ALA A 26 2.11 9.60 -21.85
C ALA A 26 1.33 8.29 -21.61
N LEU A 27 0.00 8.34 -21.79
CA LEU A 27 -0.83 7.16 -21.68
C LEU A 27 -0.59 6.22 -22.86
N ALA A 28 -0.47 4.93 -22.58
CA ALA A 28 -0.41 3.90 -23.60
C ALA A 28 -1.83 3.50 -24.03
N PRO A 29 -2.05 3.07 -25.29
CA PRO A 29 -3.36 2.59 -25.75
C PRO A 29 -3.91 1.41 -24.93
N SER A 30 -3.04 0.63 -24.30
CA SER A 30 -3.39 -0.52 -23.45
C SER A 30 -3.68 -0.16 -21.99
N ASP A 31 -3.44 1.09 -21.58
CA ASP A 31 -3.68 1.53 -20.21
C ASP A 31 -5.17 1.54 -19.90
N ARG A 32 -5.56 1.17 -18.68
CA ARG A 32 -6.97 1.10 -18.26
C ARG A 32 -7.28 2.23 -17.29
N PRO A 33 -7.96 3.30 -17.74
CA PRO A 33 -8.22 4.47 -16.90
C PRO A 33 -9.20 4.15 -15.78
N THR A 34 -8.89 4.61 -14.58
CA THR A 34 -9.72 4.45 -13.37
C THR A 34 -9.92 5.80 -12.71
N GLY A 35 -11.17 6.25 -12.61
CA GLY A 35 -11.53 7.47 -11.89
C GLY A 35 -11.25 7.36 -10.40
N LEU A 36 -10.75 8.44 -9.79
CA LEU A 36 -10.47 8.46 -8.35
C LEU A 36 -11.75 8.71 -7.52
N PRO A 37 -11.87 8.12 -6.32
CA PRO A 37 -13.10 8.19 -5.53
C PRO A 37 -13.39 9.56 -4.90
N HIS A 38 -12.49 10.53 -5.06
CA HIS A 38 -12.63 11.88 -4.51
C HIS A 38 -13.55 12.79 -5.33
N LEU A 39 -13.95 12.35 -6.53
CA LEU A 39 -14.83 13.11 -7.40
C LEU A 39 -16.29 12.93 -6.95
N VAL A 40 -16.95 14.04 -6.64
CA VAL A 40 -18.36 14.10 -6.25
C VAL A 40 -19.13 14.88 -7.31
N LEU A 41 -20.22 14.29 -7.79
CA LEU A 41 -21.17 14.91 -8.72
C LEU A 41 -22.40 15.35 -7.93
N ASP A 42 -22.69 16.65 -7.92
CA ASP A 42 -23.88 17.23 -7.28
C ASP A 42 -24.61 18.14 -8.27
N GLY A 43 -25.60 17.58 -8.95
CA GLY A 43 -26.30 18.23 -10.06
C GLY A 43 -25.35 18.59 -11.20
N ALA A 44 -25.22 19.89 -11.49
CA ALA A 44 -24.28 20.42 -12.48
C ALA A 44 -22.90 20.76 -11.90
N SER A 45 -22.72 20.64 -10.58
CA SER A 45 -21.45 20.94 -9.93
C SER A 45 -20.61 19.68 -9.75
N VAL A 46 -19.31 19.82 -9.98
CA VAL A 46 -18.32 18.75 -9.82
C VAL A 46 -17.31 19.21 -8.79
N ARG A 47 -17.04 18.37 -7.80
CA ARG A 47 -16.01 18.61 -6.79
C ARG A 47 -14.99 17.48 -6.79
N PHE A 48 -13.73 17.79 -6.53
CA PHE A 48 -12.67 16.83 -6.35
C PHE A 48 -11.93 17.17 -5.06
N LEU A 49 -11.86 16.22 -4.11
CA LEU A 49 -11.30 16.47 -2.77
C LEU A 49 -12.00 17.64 -2.04
N GLY A 50 -13.30 17.83 -2.28
CA GLY A 50 -14.11 18.92 -1.71
C GLY A 50 -14.05 20.24 -2.49
N GLU A 51 -13.09 20.41 -3.39
CA GLU A 51 -12.88 21.64 -4.16
C GLU A 51 -13.64 21.61 -5.49
N PRO A 52 -14.22 22.74 -5.96
CA PRO A 52 -14.85 22.81 -7.28
C PRO A 52 -13.87 22.46 -8.41
N VAL A 53 -14.35 21.69 -9.40
CA VAL A 53 -13.61 21.36 -10.62
C VAL A 53 -14.06 22.31 -11.74
N ASP A 54 -13.09 22.86 -12.48
CA ASP A 54 -13.33 23.70 -13.65
C ASP A 54 -14.20 22.96 -14.68
N THR A 55 -15.27 23.60 -15.16
CA THR A 55 -16.21 23.00 -16.13
C THR A 55 -15.58 22.73 -17.50
N GLY A 56 -14.53 23.46 -17.85
CA GLY A 56 -13.70 23.16 -19.02
C GLY A 56 -12.86 21.91 -18.81
N LEU A 57 -12.45 21.61 -17.58
CA LEU A 57 -11.78 20.35 -17.22
C LEU A 57 -12.76 19.17 -17.14
N PHE A 58 -13.95 19.38 -16.59
CA PHE A 58 -15.00 18.36 -16.49
C PHE A 58 -16.30 18.85 -17.14
N PRO A 59 -16.53 18.53 -18.42
CA PRO A 59 -17.73 18.98 -19.15
C PRO A 59 -19.00 18.31 -18.60
N ALA A 60 -20.17 18.90 -18.88
CA ALA A 60 -21.45 18.49 -18.32
C ALA A 60 -21.86 17.03 -18.64
N ASP A 61 -21.45 16.52 -19.79
CA ASP A 61 -21.66 15.14 -20.23
C ASP A 61 -20.53 14.18 -19.78
N GLY A 62 -19.47 14.71 -19.18
CA GLY A 62 -18.29 13.97 -18.72
C GLY A 62 -18.61 12.91 -17.66
N ALA A 63 -19.74 13.02 -16.95
CA ALA A 63 -20.14 12.03 -15.94
C ALA A 63 -20.31 10.61 -16.51
N ARG A 64 -20.78 10.47 -17.76
CA ARG A 64 -20.90 9.17 -18.42
C ARG A 64 -19.53 8.57 -18.70
N LEU A 65 -18.61 9.37 -19.26
CA LEU A 65 -17.25 8.93 -19.56
C LEU A 65 -16.48 8.60 -18.28
N TRP A 66 -16.61 9.43 -17.25
CA TRP A 66 -15.99 9.20 -15.95
C TRP A 66 -16.36 7.84 -15.35
N ARG A 67 -17.65 7.48 -15.36
CA ARG A 67 -18.11 6.16 -14.88
C ARG A 67 -17.59 5.01 -15.74
N ALA A 68 -17.32 5.28 -17.02
CA ALA A 68 -16.77 4.31 -17.95
C ALA A 68 -15.24 4.11 -17.77
N CYS A 69 -14.57 5.01 -17.04
CA CYS A 69 -13.20 4.87 -16.56
C CYS A 69 -13.18 4.07 -15.25
N ASP A 70 -13.51 2.78 -15.34
CA ASP A 70 -13.59 1.85 -14.21
C ASP A 70 -12.39 0.88 -14.16
N GLY A 71 -11.36 1.10 -14.98
CA GLY A 71 -10.18 0.23 -15.04
C GLY A 71 -10.40 -1.13 -15.70
N THR A 72 -11.58 -1.39 -16.31
CA THR A 72 -11.87 -2.68 -16.95
C THR A 72 -11.50 -2.73 -18.43
N ARG A 73 -11.50 -1.58 -19.11
CA ARG A 73 -11.27 -1.49 -20.56
C ARG A 73 -10.03 -0.66 -20.89
N PRO A 74 -9.29 -1.00 -21.96
CA PRO A 74 -8.12 -0.24 -22.39
C PRO A 74 -8.53 1.11 -23.01
N LEU A 75 -7.63 2.09 -22.95
CA LEU A 75 -7.81 3.44 -23.50
C LEU A 75 -8.14 3.41 -25.00
N SER A 76 -7.56 2.47 -25.74
CA SER A 76 -7.82 2.27 -27.18
C SER A 76 -9.26 1.88 -27.51
N SER A 77 -10.06 1.46 -26.52
CA SER A 77 -11.47 1.11 -26.72
C SER A 77 -12.42 2.31 -26.68
N PHE A 78 -11.93 3.48 -26.27
CA PHE A 78 -12.68 4.74 -26.27
C PHE A 78 -12.52 5.45 -27.61
N ASP A 79 -13.46 6.32 -27.98
CA ASP A 79 -13.30 7.14 -29.18
C ASP A 79 -12.21 8.21 -29.00
N ALA A 80 -11.80 8.86 -30.09
CA ALA A 80 -10.68 9.80 -30.05
C ALA A 80 -10.94 11.02 -29.13
N GLY A 81 -12.18 11.50 -29.04
CA GLY A 81 -12.54 12.63 -28.18
C GLY A 81 -12.51 12.24 -26.70
N ASP A 82 -13.05 11.06 -26.38
CA ASP A 82 -12.99 10.47 -25.05
C ASP A 82 -11.54 10.22 -24.61
N GLN A 83 -10.68 9.71 -25.50
CA GLN A 83 -9.25 9.51 -25.22
C GLN A 83 -8.51 10.81 -24.87
N GLU A 84 -8.80 11.89 -25.59
CA GLU A 84 -8.24 13.22 -25.31
C GLU A 84 -8.69 13.72 -23.93
N LEU A 85 -9.98 13.62 -23.62
CA LEU A 85 -10.53 14.05 -22.34
C LEU A 85 -9.98 13.21 -21.17
N ILE A 86 -9.87 11.88 -21.32
CA ILE A 86 -9.24 10.99 -20.34
C ILE A 86 -7.78 11.39 -20.11
N THR A 87 -7.03 11.68 -21.18
CA THR A 87 -5.63 12.13 -21.07
C THR A 87 -5.51 13.45 -20.32
N ARG A 88 -6.43 14.39 -20.54
CA ARG A 88 -6.50 15.65 -19.78
C ARG A 88 -6.82 15.41 -18.31
N TRP A 89 -7.79 14.55 -17.98
CA TRP A 89 -8.10 14.17 -16.60
C TRP A 89 -6.93 13.47 -15.90
N TYR A 90 -6.19 12.62 -16.61
CA TYR A 90 -4.96 12.01 -16.11
C TYR A 90 -3.91 13.07 -15.76
N GLY A 91 -3.67 14.03 -16.65
CA GLY A 91 -2.74 15.14 -16.41
C GLY A 91 -3.18 16.05 -15.25
N ALA A 92 -4.50 16.21 -15.07
CA ALA A 92 -5.07 16.89 -13.90
C ALA A 92 -5.13 15.99 -12.64
N GLY A 93 -4.64 14.75 -12.70
CA GLY A 93 -4.59 13.85 -11.55
C GLY A 93 -5.94 13.48 -10.97
N LEU A 94 -7.01 13.58 -11.77
CA LEU A 94 -8.35 13.11 -11.43
C LEU A 94 -8.46 11.59 -11.59
N LEU A 95 -7.63 10.99 -12.46
CA LEU A 95 -7.64 9.56 -12.69
C LEU A 95 -6.24 8.95 -12.63
N VAL A 96 -6.21 7.65 -12.37
CA VAL A 96 -5.03 6.80 -12.49
C VAL A 96 -5.21 5.86 -13.66
N VAL A 97 -4.13 5.22 -14.07
CA VAL A 97 -4.21 4.14 -15.04
C VAL A 97 -3.62 2.87 -14.47
N ALA A 98 -4.35 1.77 -14.63
CA ALA A 98 -3.74 0.46 -14.48
C ALA A 98 -2.95 0.21 -15.78
N PRO A 99 -1.62 0.10 -15.72
CA PRO A 99 -0.87 -0.34 -16.89
C PRO A 99 -1.41 -1.70 -17.35
N ALA A 100 -1.18 -2.04 -18.63
CA ALA A 100 -1.50 -3.39 -19.11
C ALA A 100 -0.98 -4.42 -18.10
N ALA A 101 -1.75 -5.47 -17.82
CA ALA A 101 -1.30 -6.50 -16.90
C ALA A 101 0.08 -7.01 -17.40
N PRO A 102 1.08 -7.16 -16.51
CA PRO A 102 2.32 -7.77 -16.93
C PRO A 102 2.00 -9.18 -17.40
N LEU A 103 2.75 -9.67 -18.39
CA LEU A 103 2.79 -11.10 -18.65
C LEU A 103 3.40 -11.73 -17.40
N ARG A 104 2.54 -12.17 -16.48
CA ARG A 104 2.99 -12.88 -15.28
C ARG A 104 3.73 -14.11 -15.78
N PRO A 105 4.99 -14.33 -15.38
CA PRO A 105 5.65 -15.58 -15.69
C PRO A 105 4.71 -16.72 -15.27
N ALA A 106 4.61 -17.77 -16.08
CA ALA A 106 4.00 -19.03 -15.65
C ALA A 106 4.91 -19.66 -14.58
N ALA A 107 5.03 -19.01 -13.43
CA ALA A 107 5.94 -19.41 -12.37
C ALA A 107 5.29 -20.55 -11.57
N PRO A 108 6.07 -21.58 -11.20
CA PRO A 108 5.63 -22.56 -10.23
C PRO A 108 5.58 -21.89 -8.85
N GLY A 109 4.38 -21.60 -8.35
CA GLY A 109 4.15 -21.07 -7.01
C GLY A 109 2.84 -20.30 -6.91
N LEU A 110 2.20 -20.36 -5.74
CA LEU A 110 0.99 -19.59 -5.48
C LEU A 110 1.35 -18.11 -5.22
N PRO A 111 0.57 -17.14 -5.72
CA PRO A 111 0.76 -15.73 -5.40
C PRO A 111 0.78 -15.48 -3.88
N PRO A 112 1.57 -14.52 -3.38
CA PRO A 112 1.63 -14.27 -1.93
C PRO A 112 0.32 -13.67 -1.40
N VAL A 113 0.10 -13.86 -0.10
CA VAL A 113 -0.91 -13.14 0.68
C VAL A 113 -0.17 -12.11 1.54
N ILE A 114 -0.60 -10.85 1.48
CA ILE A 114 -0.03 -9.76 2.25
C ILE A 114 -0.99 -9.43 3.39
N VAL A 115 -0.49 -9.46 4.61
CA VAL A 115 -1.20 -8.91 5.78
C VAL A 115 -0.82 -7.44 5.84
N SER A 116 -1.75 -6.56 5.49
CA SER A 116 -1.58 -5.11 5.52
C SER A 116 -2.26 -4.58 6.78
N PRO A 117 -1.57 -3.87 7.68
CA PRO A 117 -2.20 -3.25 8.83
C PRO A 117 -3.28 -2.27 8.38
N HIS A 118 -2.93 -1.34 7.50
CA HIS A 118 -3.82 -0.30 6.98
C HIS A 118 -3.97 -0.38 5.45
N PRO A 119 -5.05 0.20 4.89
CA PRO A 119 -5.15 0.43 3.46
C PRO A 119 -4.11 1.46 3.03
N ASP A 120 -3.10 0.99 2.29
CA ASP A 120 -1.93 1.66 1.70
C ASP A 120 -0.60 0.95 2.00
N ASP A 121 -0.46 0.32 3.18
CA ASP A 121 0.82 -0.22 3.66
C ASP A 121 1.42 -1.25 2.70
N ALA A 122 0.62 -2.21 2.25
CA ALA A 122 1.06 -3.23 1.30
C ALA A 122 1.56 -2.61 -0.01
N GLN A 123 0.91 -1.57 -0.53
CA GLN A 123 1.27 -0.90 -1.77
C GLN A 123 2.48 0.01 -1.59
N LEU A 124 2.59 0.68 -0.44
CA LEU A 124 3.74 1.49 -0.05
C LEU A 124 5.00 0.63 0.05
N ALA A 125 4.91 -0.54 0.69
CA ALA A 125 6.02 -1.45 0.86
C ALA A 125 6.32 -2.29 -0.40
N LEU A 126 5.29 -2.89 -1.01
CA LEU A 126 5.40 -4.01 -1.96
C LEU A 126 4.68 -3.80 -3.30
N GLY A 127 4.27 -2.57 -3.65
CA GLY A 127 3.50 -2.33 -4.88
C GLY A 127 4.17 -2.84 -6.16
N GLY A 128 5.51 -2.83 -6.24
CA GLY A 128 6.23 -3.38 -7.39
C GLY A 128 6.20 -4.91 -7.44
N LEU A 129 6.44 -5.57 -6.31
CA LEU A 129 6.29 -7.01 -6.15
C LEU A 129 4.87 -7.47 -6.49
N LEU A 130 3.85 -6.77 -5.99
CA LEU A 130 2.44 -7.07 -6.22
C LEU A 130 2.07 -6.94 -7.69
N HIS A 131 2.54 -5.88 -8.38
CA HIS A 131 2.34 -5.76 -9.83
C HIS A 131 2.86 -7.00 -10.58
N ARG A 132 4.03 -7.51 -10.20
CA ARG A 132 4.74 -8.59 -10.91
C ARG A 132 4.23 -9.99 -10.58
N SER A 133 3.89 -10.23 -9.33
CA SER A 133 3.48 -11.55 -8.83
C SER A 133 1.97 -11.69 -8.66
N GLY A 134 1.22 -10.59 -8.76
CA GLY A 134 -0.14 -10.53 -8.27
C GLY A 134 -0.17 -10.69 -6.76
N GLY A 135 -1.24 -11.28 -6.25
CA GLY A 135 -1.39 -11.60 -4.84
C GLY A 135 -2.74 -11.20 -4.30
N ARG A 136 -2.86 -11.35 -2.98
CA ARG A 136 -4.00 -10.91 -2.21
C ARG A 136 -3.53 -10.02 -1.07
N VAL A 137 -4.18 -8.88 -0.91
CA VAL A 137 -3.99 -7.98 0.22
C VAL A 137 -5.13 -8.23 1.21
N VAL A 138 -4.77 -8.42 2.48
CA VAL A 138 -5.71 -8.54 3.60
C VAL A 138 -5.47 -7.35 4.52
N ASP A 139 -6.32 -6.34 4.41
CA ASP A 139 -6.25 -5.16 5.28
C ASP A 139 -6.93 -5.47 6.61
N VAL A 140 -6.15 -5.37 7.68
CA VAL A 140 -6.60 -5.72 9.03
C VAL A 140 -7.46 -4.60 9.61
N PHE A 141 -6.90 -3.40 9.71
CA PHE A 141 -7.52 -2.24 10.35
C PHE A 141 -8.15 -1.30 9.33
N SER A 142 -8.95 -1.87 8.43
CA SER A 142 -9.53 -1.12 7.31
C SER A 142 -10.66 -0.14 7.68
N HIS A 143 -11.01 -0.04 8.97
CA HIS A 143 -11.95 0.98 9.45
C HIS A 143 -11.18 2.17 10.04
N GLU A 144 -10.86 3.10 9.15
CA GLU A 144 -10.16 4.35 9.44
C GLU A 144 -11.04 5.56 9.19
N THR A 145 -10.81 6.62 9.97
CA THR A 145 -11.39 7.95 9.74
C THR A 145 -10.36 9.06 9.70
N TRP A 146 -9.11 8.75 10.12
CA TRP A 146 -8.06 9.75 10.17
C TRP A 146 -7.71 10.24 8.77
N THR A 147 -7.56 11.56 8.64
CA THR A 147 -7.05 12.17 7.41
C THR A 147 -6.53 13.56 7.71
N ARG A 148 -5.57 14.02 6.91
CA ARG A 148 -5.06 15.40 6.96
C ARG A 148 -5.92 16.41 6.19
N ARG A 149 -7.01 15.99 5.54
CA ARG A 149 -7.80 16.83 4.64
C ARG A 149 -9.01 17.43 5.38
N PRO A 150 -9.08 18.77 5.58
CA PRO A 150 -10.16 19.39 6.36
C PRO A 150 -11.57 19.01 5.90
N TYR A 151 -11.81 18.98 4.58
CA TYR A 151 -13.10 18.56 4.02
C TYR A 151 -13.57 17.18 4.52
N TYR A 152 -12.64 16.24 4.70
CA TYR A 152 -12.95 14.88 5.15
C TYR A 152 -12.89 14.71 6.67
N GLN A 153 -12.09 15.52 7.39
CA GLN A 153 -12.03 15.52 8.86
C GLN A 153 -13.40 15.80 9.51
N GLU A 154 -14.17 16.71 8.92
CA GLU A 154 -15.53 17.02 9.37
C GLU A 154 -16.57 15.97 8.94
N ARG A 155 -16.16 14.96 8.15
CA ARG A 155 -17.02 13.97 7.49
C ARG A 155 -16.44 12.56 7.63
N PRO A 156 -16.31 12.03 8.86
CA PRO A 156 -15.59 10.77 9.13
C PRO A 156 -16.15 9.57 8.34
N GLU A 157 -17.47 9.46 8.19
CA GLU A 157 -18.07 8.39 7.38
C GLU A 157 -17.69 8.49 5.90
N LEU A 158 -17.61 9.72 5.36
CA LEU A 158 -17.16 9.94 3.99
C LEU A 158 -15.67 9.62 3.87
N ALA A 159 -14.85 10.05 4.85
CA ALA A 159 -13.43 9.74 4.89
C ALA A 159 -13.20 8.23 4.84
N SER A 160 -13.86 7.48 5.73
CA SER A 160 -13.73 6.03 5.81
C SER A 160 -14.12 5.33 4.51
N ARG A 161 -15.28 5.69 3.93
CA ARG A 161 -15.67 5.14 2.62
C ARG A 161 -14.68 5.50 1.52
N THR A 162 -14.19 6.74 1.49
CA THR A 162 -13.22 7.16 0.47
C THR A 162 -11.89 6.42 0.62
N LEU A 163 -11.36 6.21 1.83
CA LEU A 163 -10.14 5.43 2.07
C LEU A 163 -10.23 4.00 1.53
N ILE A 164 -11.35 3.33 1.80
CA ILE A 164 -11.63 1.99 1.24
C ILE A 164 -11.66 2.01 -0.29
N GLU A 165 -12.24 3.04 -0.90
CA GLU A 165 -12.23 3.16 -2.35
C GLU A 165 -10.85 3.52 -2.93
N GLU A 166 -10.01 4.28 -2.20
CA GLU A 166 -8.62 4.53 -2.58
C GLU A 166 -7.87 3.20 -2.71
N GLU A 167 -8.02 2.33 -1.71
CA GLU A 167 -7.42 0.99 -1.68
C GLU A 167 -7.93 0.11 -2.82
N ARG A 168 -9.25 0.09 -3.07
CA ARG A 168 -9.83 -0.67 -4.19
C ARG A 168 -9.26 -0.24 -5.53
N VAL A 169 -9.05 1.06 -5.73
CA VAL A 169 -8.42 1.58 -6.95
C VAL A 169 -6.95 1.17 -7.01
N ALA A 170 -6.20 1.26 -5.93
CA ALA A 170 -4.80 0.86 -5.88
C ALA A 170 -4.61 -0.64 -6.17
N CYS A 171 -5.40 -1.51 -5.53
CA CYS A 171 -5.43 -2.94 -5.82
C CYS A 171 -5.80 -3.23 -7.28
N ARG A 172 -6.74 -2.49 -7.87
CA ARG A 172 -7.09 -2.62 -9.30
C ARG A 172 -5.94 -2.23 -10.22
N VAL A 173 -5.18 -1.19 -9.88
CA VAL A 173 -3.97 -0.79 -10.63
C VAL A 173 -2.92 -1.89 -10.63
N LEU A 174 -2.77 -2.59 -9.50
CA LEU A 174 -1.81 -3.68 -9.32
C LEU A 174 -2.34 -5.06 -9.74
N ASP A 175 -3.61 -5.17 -10.10
CA ASP A 175 -4.28 -6.43 -10.44
C ASP A 175 -4.22 -7.45 -9.28
N THR A 176 -4.43 -6.96 -8.06
CA THR A 176 -4.46 -7.74 -6.81
C THR A 176 -5.88 -7.90 -6.28
N SER A 177 -6.10 -9.00 -5.57
CA SER A 177 -7.33 -9.19 -4.80
C SER A 177 -7.24 -8.52 -3.43
N LEU A 178 -8.37 -8.12 -2.86
CA LEU A 178 -8.46 -7.37 -1.62
C LEU A 178 -9.46 -8.03 -0.68
N THR A 179 -9.11 -8.14 0.59
CA THR A 179 -9.98 -8.50 1.70
C THR A 179 -9.87 -7.43 2.78
N LEU A 180 -11.00 -6.96 3.29
CA LEU A 180 -11.07 -5.93 4.32
C LEU A 180 -11.64 -6.57 5.59
N LEU A 181 -10.87 -6.66 6.66
CA LEU A 181 -11.33 -7.26 7.93
C LEU A 181 -12.18 -6.30 8.77
N GLY A 182 -12.04 -4.99 8.56
CA GLY A 182 -12.89 -3.98 9.19
C GLY A 182 -12.58 -3.72 10.66
N HIS A 183 -11.41 -4.13 11.17
CA HIS A 183 -10.99 -3.72 12.51
C HIS A 183 -10.73 -2.22 12.56
N VAL A 184 -10.93 -1.62 13.74
CA VAL A 184 -10.80 -0.19 13.96
C VAL A 184 -9.34 0.19 14.15
N ASP A 185 -8.90 1.22 13.43
CA ASP A 185 -7.55 1.78 13.54
C ASP A 185 -7.15 2.23 14.96
N GLY A 186 -5.86 2.16 15.27
CA GLY A 186 -5.23 2.60 16.52
C GLY A 186 -5.55 4.01 16.96
N GLU A 187 -5.66 4.95 16.03
CA GLU A 187 -5.98 6.35 16.35
C GLU A 187 -7.36 6.49 17.02
N ALA A 188 -8.31 5.66 16.63
CA ALA A 188 -9.67 5.67 17.16
C ALA A 188 -9.87 4.78 18.41
N ARG A 189 -8.84 4.05 18.86
CA ARG A 189 -8.94 3.11 19.99
C ARG A 189 -8.48 3.75 21.30
N ALA A 190 -9.33 3.64 22.33
CA ALA A 190 -9.08 4.26 23.64
C ALA A 190 -7.78 3.80 24.31
N ALA A 191 -7.33 2.56 24.06
CA ALA A 191 -6.08 2.01 24.58
C ALA A 191 -4.83 2.81 24.14
N TRP A 192 -4.93 3.58 23.05
CA TRP A 192 -3.83 4.32 22.45
C TRP A 192 -4.09 5.82 22.33
N ALA A 193 -5.01 6.37 23.13
CA ALA A 193 -5.34 7.79 23.14
C ALA A 193 -4.12 8.70 23.40
N ASP A 194 -3.15 8.21 24.18
CA ASP A 194 -1.90 8.93 24.49
C ASP A 194 -0.80 8.75 23.42
N GLY A 195 -1.06 7.93 22.40
CA GLY A 195 -0.16 7.69 21.28
C GLY A 195 -0.13 6.23 20.84
N PHE A 196 -0.11 6.04 19.53
CA PHE A 196 -0.15 4.76 18.83
C PHE A 196 1.18 4.40 18.14
N LEU A 197 2.25 5.16 18.40
CA LEU A 197 3.62 4.86 17.97
C LEU A 197 4.46 4.45 19.18
N LEU A 198 4.81 3.16 19.23
CA LEU A 198 5.59 2.58 20.31
C LEU A 198 7.09 2.56 19.97
N GLN A 199 7.90 2.51 21.02
CA GLN A 199 9.35 2.33 20.91
C GLN A 199 9.71 0.93 21.38
N ASP A 200 10.55 0.81 22.41
CA ASP A 200 10.91 -0.48 23.00
C ASP A 200 9.69 -1.23 23.57
N ASP A 201 9.80 -2.55 23.67
CA ASP A 201 8.79 -3.48 24.21
C ASP A 201 7.39 -3.40 23.58
N ALA A 202 7.30 -2.95 22.34
CA ALA A 202 6.03 -2.72 21.64
C ALA A 202 5.10 -3.96 21.64
N ALA A 203 5.66 -5.15 21.35
CA ALA A 203 4.89 -6.40 21.31
C ALA A 203 4.28 -6.77 22.67
N ALA A 204 5.02 -6.61 23.77
CA ALA A 204 4.50 -6.87 25.11
C ALA A 204 3.38 -5.88 25.48
N ARG A 205 3.56 -4.60 25.14
CA ARG A 205 2.56 -3.56 25.40
C ARG A 205 1.27 -3.78 24.63
N VAL A 206 1.34 -4.10 23.34
CA VAL A 206 0.16 -4.37 22.51
C VAL A 206 -0.62 -5.58 23.05
N ARG A 207 0.08 -6.69 23.34
CA ARG A 207 -0.54 -7.90 23.93
C ARG A 207 -1.24 -7.62 25.25
N ALA A 208 -0.66 -6.78 26.10
CA ALA A 208 -1.23 -6.45 27.39
C ALA A 208 -2.40 -5.45 27.31
N ALA A 209 -2.33 -4.49 26.39
CA ALA A 209 -3.32 -3.43 26.26
C ALA A 209 -4.63 -3.91 25.61
N GLU A 210 -4.55 -4.83 24.64
CA GLU A 210 -5.70 -5.23 23.84
C GLU A 210 -5.76 -6.74 23.55
N PRO A 211 -5.79 -7.59 24.58
CA PRO A 211 -5.78 -9.04 24.42
C PRO A 211 -6.99 -9.55 23.61
N GLU A 212 -8.20 -9.01 23.83
CA GLU A 212 -9.38 -9.50 23.09
C GLU A 212 -9.37 -9.08 21.63
N LEU A 213 -8.75 -7.95 21.29
CA LEU A 213 -8.59 -7.56 19.89
C LEU A 213 -7.57 -8.44 19.19
N LEU A 214 -6.46 -8.75 19.86
CA LEU A 214 -5.48 -9.71 19.34
C LEU A 214 -6.14 -11.06 19.06
N ASP A 215 -6.96 -11.58 19.98
CA ASP A 215 -7.72 -12.83 19.75
C ASP A 215 -8.58 -12.76 18.49
N ARG A 216 -9.34 -11.67 18.30
CA ARG A 216 -10.20 -11.49 17.12
C ARG A 216 -9.41 -11.39 15.83
N VAL A 217 -8.36 -10.58 15.81
CA VAL A 217 -7.49 -10.41 14.63
C VAL A 217 -6.80 -11.73 14.28
N THR A 218 -6.30 -12.48 15.28
CA THR A 218 -5.72 -13.81 15.05
C THR A 218 -6.74 -14.76 14.43
N ALA A 219 -7.97 -14.81 14.93
CA ALA A 219 -9.01 -15.69 14.40
C ALA A 219 -9.42 -15.31 12.95
N ASP A 220 -9.51 -14.02 12.65
CA ASP A 220 -9.84 -13.54 11.31
C ASP A 220 -8.70 -13.83 10.33
N LEU A 221 -7.45 -13.58 10.75
CA LEU A 221 -6.27 -13.94 9.96
C LEU A 221 -6.11 -15.45 9.80
N ALA A 222 -6.47 -16.29 10.77
CA ALA A 222 -6.44 -17.75 10.59
C ALA A 222 -7.29 -18.19 9.40
N ARG A 223 -8.49 -17.62 9.26
CA ARG A 223 -9.40 -17.88 8.13
C ARG A 223 -8.81 -17.40 6.81
N GLU A 224 -8.26 -16.18 6.81
CA GLU A 224 -7.71 -15.60 5.59
C GLU A 224 -6.38 -16.24 5.18
N LEU A 225 -5.54 -16.70 6.09
CA LEU A 225 -4.20 -17.21 5.78
C LEU A 225 -4.13 -18.72 5.53
N ALA A 226 -5.30 -19.37 5.48
CA ALA A 226 -5.43 -20.77 5.10
C ALA A 226 -4.84 -21.06 3.70
N GLY A 227 -4.38 -22.30 3.49
CA GLY A 227 -3.78 -22.75 2.24
C GLY A 227 -2.25 -22.84 2.31
N GLU A 228 -1.56 -22.68 1.18
CA GLU A 228 -0.10 -22.90 1.06
C GLU A 228 0.67 -21.64 0.61
N HIS A 229 -0.01 -20.50 0.53
CA HIS A 229 0.59 -19.25 0.08
C HIS A 229 1.68 -18.77 1.06
N LEU A 230 2.74 -18.14 0.51
CA LEU A 230 3.65 -17.33 1.32
C LEU A 230 2.87 -16.13 1.87
N VAL A 231 3.00 -15.89 3.17
CA VAL A 231 2.39 -14.79 3.91
C VAL A 231 3.46 -13.74 4.18
N LEU A 232 3.23 -12.53 3.67
CA LEU A 232 4.08 -11.38 3.89
C LEU A 232 3.44 -10.46 4.93
N VAL A 233 4.14 -10.21 6.02
CA VAL A 233 3.64 -9.53 7.23
C VAL A 233 4.45 -8.27 7.47
N PRO A 234 3.94 -7.19 8.08
CA PRO A 234 4.76 -6.04 8.44
C PRO A 234 5.94 -6.45 9.33
N LEU A 235 7.12 -5.89 9.07
CA LEU A 235 8.22 -5.92 10.02
C LEU A 235 7.90 -5.05 11.25
N ALA A 236 6.94 -4.13 11.12
CA ALA A 236 6.53 -3.12 12.09
C ALA A 236 7.63 -2.09 12.41
N VAL A 237 8.38 -1.69 11.38
CA VAL A 237 9.31 -0.55 11.45
C VAL A 237 8.51 0.71 11.85
N GLY A 238 9.06 1.49 12.78
CA GLY A 238 8.39 2.68 13.33
C GLY A 238 7.47 2.40 14.52
N GLY A 239 7.14 1.14 14.79
CA GLY A 239 6.48 0.72 16.03
C GLY A 239 5.00 1.12 16.13
N HIS A 240 4.31 1.32 15.00
CA HIS A 240 2.87 1.54 15.02
C HIS A 240 2.15 0.34 15.66
N VAL A 241 1.24 0.61 16.60
CA VAL A 241 0.54 -0.42 17.38
C VAL A 241 -0.15 -1.46 16.50
N ASP A 242 -0.77 -1.02 15.40
CA ASP A 242 -1.45 -1.91 14.45
C ASP A 242 -0.51 -2.80 13.64
N HIS A 243 0.62 -2.27 13.20
CA HIS A 243 1.64 -3.09 12.53
C HIS A 243 2.16 -4.17 13.48
N VAL A 244 2.41 -3.80 14.73
CA VAL A 244 2.84 -4.72 15.77
C VAL A 244 1.74 -5.75 16.09
N LEU A 245 0.48 -5.33 16.20
CA LEU A 245 -0.65 -6.22 16.50
C LEU A 245 -0.88 -7.24 15.38
N ALA A 246 -0.89 -6.79 14.12
CA ALA A 246 -1.02 -7.67 12.95
C ALA A 246 0.13 -8.69 12.90
N ARG A 247 1.38 -8.24 13.16
CA ARG A 247 2.54 -9.13 13.25
C ARG A 247 2.42 -10.14 14.37
N GLU A 248 2.03 -9.70 15.57
CA GLU A 248 1.84 -10.58 16.73
C GLU A 248 0.71 -11.60 16.51
N ALA A 249 -0.35 -11.21 15.82
CA ALA A 249 -1.45 -12.10 15.46
C ALA A 249 -0.95 -13.24 14.56
N VAL A 250 -0.13 -12.94 13.55
CA VAL A 250 0.49 -13.96 12.69
C VAL A 250 1.51 -14.81 13.46
N ARG A 251 2.33 -14.19 14.32
CA ARG A 251 3.29 -14.91 15.18
C ARG A 251 2.60 -15.96 16.04
N ARG A 252 1.44 -15.61 16.58
CA ARG A 252 0.63 -16.53 17.39
C ARG A 252 0.15 -17.74 16.58
N LEU A 253 -0.34 -17.53 15.36
CA LEU A 253 -0.72 -18.64 14.46
C LEU A 253 0.46 -19.58 14.18
N VAL A 254 1.67 -19.03 14.03
CA VAL A 254 2.89 -19.85 13.86
C VAL A 254 3.22 -20.64 15.12
N THR A 255 3.14 -20.00 16.28
CA THR A 255 3.45 -20.61 17.59
C THR A 255 2.43 -21.72 17.93
N GLU A 256 1.17 -21.54 17.57
CA GLU A 256 0.08 -22.49 17.80
C GLU A 256 0.02 -23.59 16.73
N GLY A 257 0.86 -23.51 15.69
CA GLY A 257 0.95 -24.52 14.61
C GLY A 257 -0.15 -24.41 13.55
N GLU A 258 -0.94 -23.33 13.56
CA GLU A 258 -1.96 -23.05 12.54
C GLU A 258 -1.37 -22.49 11.24
N LEU A 259 -0.16 -21.92 11.31
CA LEU A 259 0.57 -21.41 10.16
C LEU A 259 2.02 -21.91 10.17
N ALA A 260 2.48 -22.49 9.07
CA ALA A 260 3.86 -22.98 8.97
C ALA A 260 4.87 -21.82 8.95
N ALA A 261 5.93 -21.90 9.75
CA ALA A 261 6.95 -20.85 9.85
C ALA A 261 7.68 -20.60 8.51
N GLU A 262 7.81 -21.62 7.67
CA GLU A 262 8.40 -21.58 6.33
C GLU A 262 7.57 -20.72 5.36
N ARG A 263 6.31 -20.45 5.70
CA ARG A 263 5.40 -19.63 4.91
C ARG A 263 5.39 -18.16 5.33
N VAL A 264 6.13 -17.76 6.37
CA VAL A 264 6.07 -16.39 6.89
C VAL A 264 7.36 -15.63 6.61
N ALA A 265 7.22 -14.45 6.02
CA ALA A 265 8.31 -13.49 5.89
C ALA A 265 7.78 -12.07 6.13
N PHE A 266 8.69 -11.13 6.38
CA PHE A 266 8.34 -9.77 6.76
C PHE A 266 8.69 -8.78 5.67
N TYR A 267 7.85 -7.79 5.42
CA TYR A 267 8.18 -6.69 4.51
C TYR A 267 8.66 -5.47 5.29
N GLU A 268 9.54 -4.70 4.67
CA GLU A 268 10.03 -3.44 5.22
C GLU A 268 8.96 -2.33 5.11
N ASP A 269 8.46 -1.84 6.24
CA ASP A 269 7.35 -0.89 6.29
C ASP A 269 7.74 0.48 5.73
N MET A 270 6.88 1.01 4.86
CA MET A 270 7.02 2.33 4.24
C MET A 270 5.79 3.17 4.60
N PRO A 271 5.94 4.47 4.91
CA PRO A 271 7.14 5.29 4.81
C PRO A 271 8.07 5.23 6.03
N TYR A 272 7.78 4.40 7.04
CA TYR A 272 8.52 4.39 8.31
C TYR A 272 10.03 4.18 8.13
N SER A 273 10.44 3.32 7.20
CA SER A 273 11.86 3.07 6.90
C SER A 273 12.59 4.24 6.23
N LEU A 274 11.89 5.32 5.88
CA LEU A 274 12.53 6.59 5.48
C LEU A 274 13.10 7.36 6.68
N PHE A 275 12.71 7.00 7.90
CA PHE A 275 13.02 7.73 9.14
C PHE A 275 13.51 6.83 10.28
N ALA A 276 13.28 5.53 10.19
CA ALA A 276 13.73 4.53 11.16
C ALA A 276 14.56 3.45 10.45
N ASP A 277 15.50 2.86 11.19
CA ASP A 277 16.32 1.77 10.66
C ASP A 277 15.57 0.43 10.74
N PRO A 278 15.29 -0.23 9.60
CA PRO A 278 14.67 -1.55 9.60
C PRO A 278 15.55 -2.63 10.26
N GLY A 279 16.88 -2.43 10.32
CA GLY A 279 17.79 -3.34 11.02
C GLY A 279 17.48 -3.46 12.51
N THR A 280 17.04 -2.37 13.15
CA THR A 280 16.64 -2.35 14.56
C THR A 280 15.36 -3.16 14.79
N ALA A 281 14.36 -3.00 13.92
CA ALA A 281 13.12 -3.79 14.00
C ALA A 281 13.39 -5.29 13.76
N SER A 282 14.22 -5.62 12.77
CA SER A 282 14.67 -6.98 12.49
C SER A 282 15.42 -7.62 13.66
N ALA A 283 16.32 -6.88 14.33
CA ALA A 283 17.08 -7.40 15.46
C ALA A 283 16.16 -7.76 16.64
N ARG A 284 15.17 -6.91 16.93
CA ARG A 284 14.16 -7.19 17.97
C ARG A 284 13.35 -8.44 17.63
N LEU A 285 12.86 -8.52 16.39
CA LEU A 285 12.06 -9.66 15.93
C LEU A 285 12.87 -10.96 15.87
N SER A 286 14.18 -10.90 15.63
CA SER A 286 15.05 -12.08 15.62
C SER A 286 15.09 -12.81 16.97
N VAL A 287 14.90 -12.07 18.09
CA VAL A 287 14.77 -12.66 19.43
C VAL A 287 13.41 -13.34 19.60
N GLU A 288 12.36 -12.72 19.06
CA GLU A 288 10.98 -13.22 19.15
C GLU A 288 10.72 -14.42 18.22
N TRP A 289 11.48 -14.55 17.13
CA TRP A 289 11.34 -15.57 16.08
C TRP A 289 12.42 -16.66 16.11
N ASP A 290 13.18 -16.73 17.20
CA ASP A 290 14.25 -17.71 17.45
C ASP A 290 15.26 -17.84 16.30
N GLY A 291 15.76 -16.70 15.80
CA GLY A 291 16.81 -16.70 14.78
C GLY A 291 16.93 -15.39 14.02
N PRO A 292 18.09 -15.15 13.38
CA PRO A 292 18.31 -13.94 12.60
C PRO A 292 17.40 -13.90 11.36
N LEU A 293 16.86 -12.73 11.05
CA LEU A 293 16.18 -12.48 9.78
C LEU A 293 17.19 -11.99 8.74
N ALA A 294 17.18 -12.63 7.57
CA ALA A 294 18.02 -12.23 6.45
C ALA A 294 17.28 -11.22 5.56
N PRO A 295 17.87 -10.04 5.26
CA PRO A 295 17.31 -9.14 4.26
C PRO A 295 17.43 -9.75 2.86
N VAL A 296 16.31 -9.83 2.14
CA VAL A 296 16.25 -10.28 0.75
C VAL A 296 15.79 -9.11 -0.13
N PRO A 297 16.66 -8.59 -1.02
CA PRO A 297 16.25 -7.57 -1.97
C PRO A 297 15.32 -8.17 -3.01
N VAL A 298 14.30 -7.39 -3.41
CA VAL A 298 13.39 -7.67 -4.50
C VAL A 298 13.63 -6.64 -5.60
N PRO A 299 14.46 -6.96 -6.62
CA PRO A 299 14.74 -6.06 -7.73
C PRO A 299 13.49 -5.81 -8.57
N LEU A 300 13.24 -4.54 -8.90
CA LEU A 300 12.13 -4.09 -9.74
C LEU A 300 12.66 -3.48 -11.04
N ASP A 301 11.92 -3.72 -12.13
CA ASP A 301 12.12 -2.99 -13.39
C ASP A 301 11.32 -1.68 -13.43
N GLU A 302 11.51 -0.89 -14.48
CA GLU A 302 10.85 0.42 -14.61
C GLU A 302 9.32 0.29 -14.62
N ARG A 303 8.78 -0.75 -15.26
CA ARG A 303 7.33 -0.99 -15.32
C ARG A 303 6.73 -1.28 -13.95
N ALA A 304 7.39 -2.10 -13.12
CA ALA A 304 6.94 -2.34 -11.76
C ALA A 304 7.02 -1.07 -10.89
N VAL A 305 8.05 -0.24 -11.08
CA VAL A 305 8.17 1.05 -10.40
C VAL A 305 7.05 2.01 -10.82
N GLU A 306 6.74 2.09 -12.12
CA GLU A 306 5.63 2.89 -12.63
C GLU A 306 4.28 2.42 -12.07
N ALA A 307 4.03 1.11 -12.08
CA ALA A 307 2.80 0.53 -11.54
C ALA A 307 2.65 0.85 -10.04
N LYS A 308 3.73 0.73 -9.26
CA LYS A 308 3.76 1.17 -7.86
C LYS A 308 3.41 2.64 -7.74
N GLN A 309 3.99 3.52 -8.55
CA GLN A 309 3.70 4.95 -8.52
C GLN A 309 2.24 5.27 -8.85
N GLU A 310 1.67 4.60 -9.85
CA GLU A 310 0.24 4.72 -10.18
C GLU A 310 -0.63 4.24 -9.02
N ALA A 311 -0.29 3.13 -8.39
CA ALA A 311 -1.05 2.55 -7.28
C ALA A 311 -0.97 3.37 -5.99
N LEU A 312 0.08 4.19 -5.82
CA LEU A 312 0.18 5.09 -4.66
C LEU A 312 -0.56 6.42 -4.82
N TRP A 313 -0.97 6.76 -6.05
CA TRP A 313 -1.66 8.02 -6.34
C TRP A 313 -3.08 8.13 -5.76
N PRO A 314 -3.88 7.05 -5.68
CA PRO A 314 -5.21 7.08 -5.09
C PRO A 314 -5.23 7.52 -3.63
N TYR A 315 -4.20 7.22 -2.83
CA TYR A 315 -4.15 7.52 -1.40
C TYR A 315 -4.00 9.02 -1.07
N ARG A 316 -4.93 9.86 -1.53
CA ARG A 316 -4.88 11.32 -1.39
C ARG A 316 -5.19 11.79 0.02
N LEU A 317 -5.97 11.00 0.76
CA LEU A 317 -6.32 11.25 2.15
C LEU A 317 -5.15 10.96 3.08
N GLN A 318 -4.38 9.88 2.84
CA GLN A 318 -3.27 9.45 3.71
C GLN A 318 -1.88 9.87 3.21
N VAL A 319 -1.56 9.65 1.94
CA VAL A 319 -0.18 9.71 1.44
C VAL A 319 0.10 11.01 0.68
N LEU A 320 1.14 11.75 1.07
CA LEU A 320 1.59 12.91 0.29
C LEU A 320 2.32 12.44 -0.96
N GLU A 321 2.14 13.13 -2.09
CA GLU A 321 2.93 12.87 -3.31
C GLU A 321 4.45 12.91 -3.03
N ALA A 322 4.89 13.83 -2.17
CA ALA A 322 6.28 13.91 -1.75
C ALA A 322 6.75 12.64 -1.01
N THR A 323 5.88 12.01 -0.23
CA THR A 323 6.16 10.74 0.46
C THR A 323 6.31 9.61 -0.56
N SER A 324 5.37 9.45 -1.49
CA SER A 324 5.46 8.42 -2.54
C SER A 324 6.75 8.55 -3.36
N ARG A 325 7.15 9.78 -3.70
CA ARG A 325 8.43 10.05 -4.40
C ARG A 325 9.65 9.67 -3.56
N ARG A 326 9.62 9.92 -2.25
CA ARG A 326 10.70 9.54 -1.34
C ARG A 326 10.83 8.03 -1.21
N ILE A 327 9.71 7.29 -1.17
CA ILE A 327 9.70 5.82 -1.18
C ILE A 327 10.36 5.28 -2.44
N VAL A 328 9.97 5.78 -3.62
CA VAL A 328 10.59 5.34 -4.89
C VAL A 328 12.08 5.69 -4.94
N ARG A 329 12.46 6.88 -4.47
CA ARG A 329 13.88 7.26 -4.38
C ARG A 329 14.65 6.39 -3.41
N TYR A 330 14.05 6.01 -2.28
CA TYR A 330 14.65 5.10 -1.33
C TYR A 330 14.98 3.75 -1.99
N GLY A 331 14.02 3.15 -2.69
CA GLY A 331 14.25 1.92 -3.44
C GLY A 331 15.31 2.05 -4.55
N LYS A 332 15.36 3.18 -5.25
CA LYS A 332 16.44 3.50 -6.21
C LYS A 332 17.82 3.56 -5.56
N ASN A 333 17.91 4.17 -4.38
CA ASN A 333 19.17 4.26 -3.63
C ASN A 333 19.63 2.89 -3.14
N LEU A 334 18.70 1.97 -2.84
CA LEU A 334 19.02 0.58 -2.54
C LEU A 334 19.51 -0.17 -3.78
N ALA A 335 18.84 0.01 -4.92
CA ALA A 335 19.25 -0.59 -6.19
C ALA A 335 20.68 -0.21 -6.56
N ALA A 336 21.08 1.05 -6.36
CA ALA A 336 22.44 1.53 -6.61
C ALA A 336 23.52 0.88 -5.73
N ARG A 337 23.14 0.14 -4.68
CA ARG A 337 24.06 -0.62 -3.81
C ARG A 337 24.12 -2.11 -4.17
N LEU A 338 23.28 -2.57 -5.10
CA LEU A 338 23.39 -3.93 -5.62
C LEU A 338 24.65 -4.06 -6.50
N PRO A 339 25.25 -5.26 -6.61
CA PRO A 339 26.34 -5.50 -7.54
C PRO A 339 25.96 -5.14 -8.99
N GLU A 340 26.88 -4.62 -9.80
CA GLU A 340 26.63 -4.18 -11.19
C GLU A 340 26.03 -5.25 -12.10
N ALA A 341 26.26 -6.54 -11.79
CA ALA A 341 25.64 -7.67 -12.48
C ALA A 341 24.11 -7.77 -12.28
N GLU A 342 23.53 -6.91 -11.43
CA GLU A 342 22.12 -6.92 -11.05
C GLU A 342 21.43 -5.56 -11.27
N PRO A 343 21.38 -5.01 -12.49
CA PRO A 343 20.73 -3.73 -12.73
C PRO A 343 19.24 -3.82 -12.39
N ALA A 344 18.78 -2.89 -11.55
CA ALA A 344 17.40 -2.76 -11.13
C ALA A 344 17.00 -1.28 -11.13
N ALA A 345 15.79 -0.97 -11.55
CA ALA A 345 15.26 0.39 -11.53
C ALA A 345 14.92 0.85 -10.10
N SER A 346 14.60 -0.10 -9.21
CA SER A 346 14.36 0.10 -7.78
C SER A 346 14.45 -1.25 -7.06
N VAL A 347 14.48 -1.22 -5.73
CA VAL A 347 14.43 -2.42 -4.88
C VAL A 347 13.36 -2.24 -3.80
N GLU A 348 12.56 -3.28 -3.58
CA GLU A 348 11.79 -3.49 -2.35
C GLU A 348 12.53 -4.52 -1.47
N ARG A 349 12.22 -4.61 -0.18
CA ARG A 349 12.95 -5.50 0.72
C ARG A 349 12.02 -6.35 1.57
N LEU A 350 12.32 -7.65 1.59
CA LEU A 350 11.74 -8.62 2.50
C LEU A 350 12.79 -9.04 3.53
N TRP A 351 12.35 -9.55 4.66
CA TRP A 351 13.16 -10.07 5.75
C TRP A 351 12.67 -11.48 6.05
N ALA A 352 13.52 -12.47 5.85
CA ALA A 352 13.13 -13.86 5.91
C ALA A 352 13.82 -14.57 7.08
N PRO A 353 13.07 -15.31 7.94
CA PRO A 353 13.69 -16.29 8.82
C PRO A 353 14.31 -17.41 7.98
N ALA A 354 15.25 -18.17 8.57
CA ALA A 354 15.92 -19.27 7.88
C ALA A 354 14.94 -20.27 7.22
N ALA A 355 13.84 -20.58 7.92
CA ALA A 355 12.79 -21.48 7.45
C ALA A 355 12.11 -21.02 6.15
N ALA A 356 11.93 -19.71 5.94
CA ALA A 356 11.23 -19.15 4.78
C ALA A 356 12.18 -18.63 3.69
N LEU A 357 13.49 -18.61 3.94
CA LEU A 357 14.49 -17.92 3.10
C LEU A 357 14.48 -18.39 1.65
N ASP A 358 14.36 -19.69 1.41
CA ASP A 358 14.33 -20.24 0.05
C ASP A 358 13.05 -19.88 -0.69
N ALA A 359 11.90 -19.87 -0.01
CA ALA A 359 10.63 -19.45 -0.60
C ALA A 359 10.67 -17.97 -1.00
N VAL A 360 11.20 -17.11 -0.12
CA VAL A 360 11.35 -15.67 -0.37
C VAL A 360 12.32 -15.39 -1.52
N ARG A 361 13.45 -16.12 -1.60
CA ARG A 361 14.39 -16.00 -2.73
C ARG A 361 13.77 -16.41 -4.05
N ARG A 362 12.98 -17.49 -4.09
CA ARG A 362 12.24 -17.91 -5.30
C ARG A 362 11.22 -16.85 -5.72
N LEU A 363 10.51 -16.23 -4.78
CA LEU A 363 9.60 -15.12 -5.07
C LEU A 363 10.36 -13.91 -5.67
N ALA A 364 11.46 -13.49 -5.06
CA ALA A 364 12.28 -12.38 -5.55
C ALA A 364 12.85 -12.63 -6.96
N GLN A 365 13.31 -13.86 -7.23
CA GLN A 365 13.77 -14.28 -8.57
C GLN A 365 12.63 -14.20 -9.59
N THR A 366 11.44 -14.71 -9.24
CA THR A 366 10.25 -14.65 -10.09
C THR A 366 9.85 -13.22 -10.43
N VAL A 367 9.80 -12.34 -9.41
CA VAL A 367 9.46 -10.92 -9.57
C VAL A 367 10.45 -10.23 -10.51
N SER A 368 11.74 -10.47 -10.33
CA SER A 368 12.80 -9.89 -11.18
C SER A 368 12.82 -10.44 -12.61
N GLY A 369 12.04 -11.48 -12.93
CA GLY A 369 12.04 -12.12 -14.26
C GLY A 369 13.31 -12.90 -14.56
N ARG A 370 14.10 -13.24 -13.53
CA ARG A 370 15.30 -14.05 -13.66
C ARG A 370 14.90 -15.52 -13.54
N ALA A 371 15.21 -16.35 -14.53
CA ALA A 371 15.11 -17.80 -14.39
C ALA A 371 16.03 -18.25 -13.25
N ALA A 372 15.56 -19.19 -12.41
CA ALA A 372 16.41 -19.86 -11.41
C ALA A 372 17.61 -20.46 -12.15
N ARG A 373 18.81 -19.97 -11.86
CA ARG A 373 20.06 -20.51 -12.40
C ARG A 373 20.53 -21.71 -11.60
#